data_AF-A0A1J1E621-F1
#
_entry.id   AF-A0A1J1E621-F1
#
_cell.length_a   1.000
_cell.length_b   1.000
_cell.length_c   1.000
_cell.angle_alpha   90.00
_cell.angle_beta   90.00
_cell.angle_gamma   90.00
#
_symmetry.space_group_name_H-M   'P 1'
#
loop_
_entity.id
_entity.type
_entity.pdbx_description
1 polymer ?
#
loop_
_entity_poly.entity_id
_entity_poly.type
_entity_poly.pdbx_seq_one_letter_code
_entity_poly.pdbx_strand_id
1 'polypeptide(L)'
;MPLYPGSDYDFYVDWGDGTEKQCITSDNLKHRSHEYKVIGEYCIIITGKIIGFNFTLAESLDEGTSTSKIIEILDWGDLELGYGNNLGSHFKYCSNLTTLPSSAPNLIELTNMKEMFFLCTKLDADLGNWDVSKVTNMESMFEGCESFVGRGLKNWDVSNVNNMTTMFSMVWAMGEDLSRWNVSNVANHRGFYLKHSPNGVFSSSTEANKSMGNFKAPDFSKSKVPTAGATRTRTRMN
;
A
#
# COMPACT_ATOMS: atom_id res chain seq x y z
N MET A 1 1.78 -15.04 8.42
CA MET A 1 1.18 -13.69 8.49
C MET A 1 2.22 -12.68 8.93
N PRO A 2 2.33 -11.51 8.27
CA PRO A 2 3.31 -10.47 8.56
C PRO A 2 2.83 -9.52 9.67
N LEU A 3 2.72 -10.05 10.90
CA LEU A 3 2.19 -9.32 12.06
C LEU A 3 3.29 -8.52 12.76
N TYR A 4 2.91 -7.43 13.42
CA TYR A 4 3.80 -6.65 14.28
C TYR A 4 4.14 -7.41 15.58
N PRO A 5 5.30 -7.16 16.20
CA PRO A 5 5.57 -7.69 17.53
C PRO A 5 4.54 -7.19 18.54
N GLY A 6 3.94 -8.10 19.33
CA GLY A 6 2.87 -7.76 20.26
C GLY A 6 1.82 -8.86 20.47
N SER A 7 0.89 -8.61 21.38
CA SER A 7 0.03 -9.65 21.97
C SER A 7 -1.48 -9.42 21.91
N ASP A 8 -1.97 -8.35 21.26
CA ASP A 8 -3.40 -8.05 21.18
C ASP A 8 -4.00 -8.47 19.84
N TYR A 9 -3.82 -9.76 19.51
CA TYR A 9 -4.43 -10.38 18.34
C TYR A 9 -5.61 -11.23 18.78
N ASP A 10 -6.75 -11.08 18.11
CA ASP A 10 -7.91 -11.96 18.25
C ASP A 10 -8.62 -12.04 16.90
N PHE A 11 -8.07 -12.86 16.02
CA PHE A 11 -8.62 -13.09 14.70
C PHE A 11 -8.42 -14.53 14.24
N TYR A 12 -9.25 -14.95 13.29
CA TYR A 12 -9.22 -16.27 12.68
C TYR A 12 -8.67 -16.19 11.27
N VAL A 13 -7.87 -17.18 10.89
CA VAL A 13 -7.36 -17.36 9.53
C VAL A 13 -7.92 -18.66 8.96
N ASP A 14 -8.60 -18.54 7.83
CA ASP A 14 -8.91 -19.66 6.93
C ASP A 14 -7.84 -19.67 5.84
N TRP A 15 -7.05 -20.75 5.78
CA TRP A 15 -5.95 -20.88 4.81
C TRP A 15 -6.43 -21.31 3.42
N GLY A 16 -7.71 -21.64 3.25
CA GLY A 16 -8.29 -21.93 1.93
C GLY A 16 -7.94 -23.30 1.34
N ASP A 17 -7.26 -24.17 2.10
CA ASP A 17 -6.92 -25.55 1.70
C ASP A 17 -7.81 -26.63 2.37
N GLY A 18 -8.86 -26.20 3.07
CA GLY A 18 -9.77 -27.07 3.80
C GLY A 18 -9.29 -27.49 5.20
N THR A 19 -8.13 -26.99 5.65
CA THR A 19 -7.72 -27.13 7.06
C THR A 19 -8.63 -26.34 7.99
N GLU A 20 -8.65 -26.73 9.27
CA GLU A 20 -9.43 -26.01 10.28
C GLU A 20 -8.91 -24.57 10.44
N LYS A 21 -9.84 -23.63 10.65
CA LYS A 21 -9.49 -22.23 10.86
C LYS A 21 -8.60 -22.06 12.07
N GLN A 22 -7.50 -21.35 11.89
CA GLN A 22 -6.54 -21.10 12.95
C GLN A 22 -6.92 -19.82 13.71
N CYS A 23 -7.01 -19.91 15.03
CA CYS A 23 -7.12 -18.73 15.89
C CYS A 23 -5.73 -18.15 16.16
N ILE A 24 -5.55 -16.86 15.91
CA ILE A 24 -4.29 -16.14 16.08
C ILE A 24 -4.41 -15.20 17.27
N THR A 25 -3.67 -15.52 18.33
CA THR A 25 -3.69 -14.77 19.59
C THR A 25 -2.35 -14.15 19.97
N SER A 26 -1.30 -14.36 19.15
CA SER A 26 0.03 -13.78 19.36
C SER A 26 0.83 -13.70 18.06
N ASP A 27 1.89 -12.89 18.07
CA ASP A 27 2.89 -12.73 17.00
C ASP A 27 3.88 -13.91 16.86
N ASN A 28 3.78 -14.93 17.72
CA ASN A 28 4.65 -16.10 17.69
C ASN A 28 4.64 -16.76 16.30
N LEU A 29 5.82 -16.94 15.70
CA LEU A 29 5.99 -17.54 14.37
C LEU A 29 5.23 -18.85 14.18
N LYS A 30 5.21 -19.73 15.19
CA LYS A 30 4.48 -21.01 15.13
C LYS A 30 2.96 -20.83 15.04
N HIS A 31 2.44 -19.70 15.53
CA HIS A 31 1.01 -19.41 15.52
C HIS A 31 0.61 -18.69 14.24
N ARG A 32 1.53 -18.02 13.54
CA ARG A 32 1.21 -17.21 12.35
C ARG A 32 1.68 -17.82 11.02
N SER A 33 2.15 -19.06 10.99
CA SER A 33 2.60 -19.76 9.78
C SER A 33 1.68 -20.94 9.42
N HIS A 34 1.70 -21.30 8.13
CA HIS A 34 0.99 -22.45 7.57
C HIS A 34 1.83 -23.11 6.48
N GLU A 35 1.69 -24.42 6.34
CA GLU A 35 2.38 -25.21 5.33
C GLU A 35 1.34 -25.92 4.44
N TYR A 36 1.31 -25.55 3.17
CA TYR A 36 0.45 -26.19 2.18
C TYR A 36 1.09 -27.50 1.70
N LYS A 37 0.32 -28.59 1.74
CA LYS A 37 0.77 -29.92 1.29
C LYS A 37 0.77 -30.08 -0.24
N VAL A 38 0.03 -29.22 -0.93
CA VAL A 38 -0.13 -29.22 -2.38
C VAL A 38 0.29 -27.85 -2.88
N ILE A 39 0.95 -27.78 -4.03
CA ILE A 39 1.26 -26.51 -4.68
C ILE A 39 -0.03 -26.00 -5.34
N GLY A 40 -0.36 -24.73 -5.13
CA GLY A 40 -1.54 -24.13 -5.73
C GLY A 40 -1.75 -22.71 -5.25
N GLU A 41 -2.79 -22.08 -5.79
CA GLU A 41 -3.25 -20.79 -5.31
C GLU A 41 -4.32 -20.98 -4.23
N TYR A 42 -4.23 -20.20 -3.17
CA TYR A 42 -5.12 -20.28 -2.02
C TYR A 42 -5.75 -18.93 -1.72
N CYS A 43 -7.06 -18.93 -1.43
CA CYS A 43 -7.76 -17.77 -0.93
C CYS A 43 -7.72 -17.79 0.59
N ILE A 44 -6.92 -16.91 1.18
CA ILE A 44 -6.81 -16.74 2.62
C ILE A 44 -7.85 -15.74 3.08
N ILE A 45 -8.61 -16.11 4.11
CA ILE A 45 -9.66 -15.27 4.69
C ILE A 45 -9.32 -14.98 6.15
N ILE A 46 -9.15 -13.71 6.48
CA ILE A 46 -8.94 -13.24 7.84
C ILE A 46 -10.26 -12.68 8.36
N THR A 47 -10.71 -13.15 9.53
CA THR A 47 -11.94 -12.68 10.18
C THR A 47 -11.63 -12.24 11.60
N GLY A 48 -12.03 -11.03 11.97
CA GLY A 48 -11.68 -10.41 13.24
C GLY A 48 -10.75 -9.22 13.04
N LYS A 49 -10.44 -8.51 14.13
CA LYS A 49 -9.64 -7.29 14.07
C LYS A 49 -8.16 -7.65 13.87
N ILE A 50 -7.61 -7.31 12.70
CA ILE A 50 -6.18 -7.44 12.42
C ILE A 50 -5.52 -6.06 12.45
N ILE A 51 -4.69 -5.85 13.47
CA ILE A 51 -3.93 -4.61 13.66
C ILE A 51 -2.52 -4.77 13.10
N GLY A 52 -2.18 -3.96 12.09
CA GLY A 52 -0.85 -3.96 11.51
C GLY A 52 -0.53 -5.18 10.64
N PHE A 53 -0.07 -4.91 9.42
CA PHE A 53 0.27 -5.95 8.44
C PHE A 53 1.45 -5.49 7.59
N ASN A 54 2.66 -5.96 7.91
CA ASN A 54 3.88 -5.41 7.32
C ASN A 54 4.85 -6.50 6.89
N PHE A 55 4.96 -6.69 5.58
CA PHE A 55 5.76 -7.76 4.98
C PHE A 55 7.27 -7.64 5.27
N THR A 56 7.78 -6.47 5.67
CA THR A 56 9.18 -6.34 6.14
C THR A 56 9.44 -7.03 7.49
N LEU A 57 8.39 -7.42 8.21
CA LEU A 57 8.45 -8.20 9.46
C LEU A 57 8.32 -9.71 9.22
N ALA A 58 8.16 -10.14 7.97
CA ALA A 58 8.32 -11.54 7.59
C ALA A 58 9.84 -11.82 7.44
N GLU A 59 10.33 -12.86 8.10
CA GLU A 59 11.77 -13.14 8.15
C GLU A 59 12.36 -13.41 6.75
N SER A 60 13.56 -12.84 6.52
CA SER A 60 14.37 -12.88 5.30
C SER A 60 13.81 -12.07 4.11
N LEU A 61 14.71 -11.39 3.38
CA LEU A 61 14.46 -10.62 2.16
C LEU A 61 14.95 -11.35 0.90
N ASP A 62 15.20 -12.65 1.00
CA ASP A 62 15.71 -13.47 -0.11
C ASP A 62 14.59 -13.84 -1.12
N GLU A 63 14.98 -14.28 -2.32
CA GLU A 63 14.03 -14.81 -3.30
C GLU A 63 13.34 -16.08 -2.75
N GLY A 64 12.00 -16.11 -2.75
CA GLY A 64 11.19 -17.20 -2.14
C GLY A 64 10.56 -16.86 -0.78
N THR A 65 10.70 -15.62 -0.32
CA THR A 65 10.12 -15.10 0.92
C THR A 65 8.60 -14.96 0.88
N SER A 66 7.98 -14.80 2.07
CA SER A 66 6.52 -14.65 2.20
C SER A 66 5.96 -13.43 1.44
N THR A 67 6.80 -12.45 1.09
CA THR A 67 6.41 -11.22 0.41
C THR A 67 5.99 -11.47 -1.04
N SER A 68 6.65 -12.39 -1.76
CA SER A 68 6.32 -12.73 -3.14
C SER A 68 5.14 -13.70 -3.26
N LYS A 69 4.64 -14.25 -2.15
CA LYS A 69 3.53 -15.21 -2.17
C LYS A 69 2.17 -14.56 -2.38
N ILE A 70 2.01 -13.29 -2.00
CA ILE A 70 0.74 -12.58 -2.23
C ILE A 70 0.63 -12.16 -3.70
N ILE A 71 -0.48 -12.54 -4.33
CA ILE A 71 -0.75 -12.26 -5.76
C ILE A 71 -1.91 -11.28 -5.97
N GLU A 72 -2.85 -11.22 -5.04
CA GLU A 72 -4.03 -10.34 -5.11
C GLU A 72 -4.60 -10.05 -3.71
N ILE A 73 -5.12 -8.84 -3.52
CA ILE A 73 -5.97 -8.49 -2.39
C ILE A 73 -7.39 -8.34 -2.94
N LEU A 74 -8.31 -9.18 -2.48
CA LEU A 74 -9.70 -9.23 -2.94
C LEU A 74 -10.61 -8.33 -2.10
N ASP A 75 -10.28 -8.15 -0.83
CA ASP A 75 -11.05 -7.33 0.11
C ASP A 75 -10.15 -6.87 1.25
N TRP A 76 -10.16 -5.59 1.58
CA TRP A 76 -9.40 -5.05 2.71
C TRP A 76 -9.99 -5.48 4.05
N GLY A 77 -11.31 -5.66 4.12
CA GLY A 77 -12.00 -5.87 5.38
C GLY A 77 -11.63 -4.85 6.46
N ASP A 78 -11.43 -5.33 7.68
CA ASP A 78 -11.08 -4.51 8.85
C ASP A 78 -9.56 -4.32 9.01
N LEU A 79 -8.78 -4.54 7.95
CA LEU A 79 -7.32 -4.40 8.00
C LEU A 79 -6.92 -2.95 8.24
N GLU A 80 -6.27 -2.72 9.39
CA GLU A 80 -5.74 -1.42 9.78
C GLU A 80 -4.24 -1.34 9.52
N LEU A 81 -3.83 -0.49 8.58
CA LEU A 81 -2.41 -0.30 8.21
C LEU A 81 -1.70 0.76 9.08
N GLY A 82 -2.43 1.66 9.73
CA GLY A 82 -1.88 2.78 10.51
C GLY A 82 -1.34 2.41 11.91
N TYR A 83 -1.26 1.13 12.26
CA TYR A 83 -0.96 0.70 13.63
C TYR A 83 0.51 0.93 14.05
N GLY A 84 0.72 1.31 15.30
CA GLY A 84 2.04 1.51 15.91
C GLY A 84 2.79 2.73 15.36
N ASN A 85 4.10 2.60 15.15
CA ASN A 85 4.99 3.68 14.73
C ASN A 85 4.83 4.11 13.26
N ASN A 86 3.75 3.72 12.57
CA ASN A 86 3.52 4.07 11.17
C ASN A 86 4.77 3.77 10.32
N LEU A 87 5.21 2.50 10.29
CA LEU A 87 6.51 2.14 9.72
C LEU A 87 6.59 2.34 8.19
N GLY A 88 5.45 2.38 7.50
CA GLY A 88 5.40 2.22 6.04
C GLY A 88 5.64 0.77 5.62
N SER A 89 6.04 0.55 4.38
CA SER A 89 6.53 -0.71 3.81
C SER A 89 5.56 -1.90 3.86
N HIS A 90 4.26 -1.66 4.07
CA HIS A 90 3.26 -2.70 4.34
C HIS A 90 3.26 -3.84 3.31
N PHE A 91 3.41 -3.51 2.02
CA PHE A 91 3.46 -4.44 0.89
C PHE A 91 4.81 -4.39 0.15
N LYS A 92 5.88 -4.00 0.84
CA LYS A 92 7.22 -3.95 0.25
C LYS A 92 7.65 -5.34 -0.26
N TYR A 93 8.23 -5.38 -1.46
CA TYR A 93 8.68 -6.57 -2.18
C TYR A 93 7.57 -7.56 -2.60
N CYS A 94 6.30 -7.17 -2.57
CA CYS A 94 5.21 -7.99 -3.10
C CYS A 94 5.20 -8.02 -4.63
N SER A 95 6.25 -8.58 -5.23
CA SER A 95 6.52 -8.55 -6.68
C SER A 95 5.48 -9.30 -7.52
N ASN A 96 4.76 -10.24 -6.92
CA ASN A 96 3.66 -10.96 -7.57
C ASN A 96 2.28 -10.33 -7.36
N LEU A 97 2.16 -9.29 -6.53
CA LEU A 97 0.89 -8.60 -6.29
C LEU A 97 0.49 -7.82 -7.56
N THR A 98 -0.67 -8.18 -8.11
CA THR A 98 -1.17 -7.61 -9.37
C THR A 98 -2.26 -6.58 -9.16
N THR A 99 -3.28 -6.93 -8.39
CA THR A 99 -4.50 -6.13 -8.20
C THR A 99 -4.80 -5.87 -6.73
N LEU A 100 -5.49 -4.75 -6.49
CA LEU A 100 -6.02 -4.35 -5.19
C LEU A 100 -7.54 -4.16 -5.34
N PRO A 101 -8.32 -4.25 -4.25
CA PRO A 101 -9.74 -3.95 -4.27
C PRO A 101 -9.99 -2.50 -4.69
N SER A 102 -11.10 -2.25 -5.37
CA SER A 102 -11.51 -0.88 -5.72
C SER A 102 -11.92 -0.05 -4.49
N SER A 103 -12.27 -0.70 -3.38
CA SER A 103 -12.45 -0.03 -2.09
C SER A 103 -11.10 0.38 -1.51
N ALA A 104 -11.09 1.49 -0.76
CA ALA A 104 -9.90 1.90 -0.02
C ALA A 104 -9.74 1.06 1.26
N PRO A 105 -8.51 0.76 1.68
CA PRO A 105 -8.25 0.26 3.03
C PRO A 105 -8.56 1.34 4.07
N ASN A 106 -8.63 0.96 5.34
CA ASN A 106 -8.67 1.93 6.43
C ASN A 106 -7.30 2.61 6.59
N LEU A 107 -7.20 3.86 6.14
CA LEU A 107 -5.99 4.70 6.16
C LEU A 107 -6.06 5.83 7.17
N ILE A 108 -7.11 5.89 8.01
CA ILE A 108 -7.43 7.10 8.79
C ILE A 108 -6.35 7.51 9.80
N GLU A 109 -5.54 6.55 10.26
CA GLU A 109 -4.41 6.78 11.17
C GLU A 109 -3.04 6.66 10.47
N LEU A 110 -3.02 6.42 9.15
CA LEU A 110 -1.79 6.22 8.40
C LEU A 110 -1.19 7.56 7.98
N THR A 111 -0.04 7.90 8.56
CA THR A 111 0.71 9.14 8.26
C THR A 111 1.98 8.89 7.44
N ASN A 112 2.40 7.63 7.30
CA ASN A 112 3.62 7.23 6.60
C ASN A 112 3.34 6.07 5.63
N MET A 113 3.49 6.33 4.34
CA MET A 113 3.39 5.37 3.25
C MET A 113 4.74 5.08 2.58
N LYS A 114 5.85 5.43 3.24
CA LYS A 114 7.21 5.12 2.76
C LYS A 114 7.28 3.67 2.29
N GLU A 115 7.80 3.45 1.09
CA GLU A 115 8.07 2.13 0.50
C GLU A 115 6.87 1.16 0.49
N MET A 116 5.63 1.63 0.64
CA MET A 116 4.46 0.77 0.83
C MET A 116 4.33 -0.30 -0.27
N PHE A 117 4.68 0.02 -1.51
CA PHE A 117 4.68 -0.89 -2.66
C PHE A 117 6.06 -0.99 -3.34
N PHE A 118 7.14 -0.67 -2.63
CA PHE A 118 8.49 -0.73 -3.20
C PHE A 118 8.78 -2.11 -3.81
N LEU A 119 9.19 -2.14 -5.08
CA LEU A 119 9.42 -3.33 -5.91
C LEU A 119 8.21 -4.28 -6.06
N CYS A 120 6.99 -3.77 -6.02
CA CYS A 120 5.79 -4.48 -6.49
C CYS A 120 5.72 -4.43 -8.03
N THR A 121 6.62 -5.13 -8.71
CA THR A 121 6.86 -5.00 -10.17
C THR A 121 5.62 -5.26 -11.03
N LYS A 122 4.68 -6.10 -10.58
CA LYS A 122 3.44 -6.46 -11.30
C LYS A 122 2.19 -5.65 -10.90
N LEU A 123 2.29 -4.71 -9.96
CA LEU A 123 1.14 -3.97 -9.45
C LEU A 123 0.53 -3.05 -10.51
N ASP A 124 -0.75 -3.23 -10.82
CA ASP A 124 -1.59 -2.30 -11.59
C ASP A 124 -2.95 -2.12 -10.91
N ALA A 125 -3.05 -1.10 -10.06
CA ALA A 125 -4.24 -0.82 -9.26
C ALA A 125 -4.76 0.60 -9.50
N ASP A 126 -6.09 0.78 -9.42
CA ASP A 126 -6.72 2.10 -9.29
C ASP A 126 -6.79 2.47 -7.81
N LEU A 127 -6.12 3.56 -7.43
CA LEU A 127 -6.01 4.01 -6.04
C LEU A 127 -6.83 5.28 -5.77
N GLY A 128 -7.74 5.65 -6.67
CA GLY A 128 -8.45 6.93 -6.63
C GLY A 128 -9.37 7.12 -5.42
N ASN A 129 -9.75 6.04 -4.74
CA ASN A 129 -10.59 6.09 -3.54
C ASN A 129 -9.80 6.21 -2.23
N TRP A 130 -8.47 6.17 -2.28
CA TRP A 130 -7.65 6.23 -1.08
C TRP A 130 -7.63 7.66 -0.52
N ASP A 131 -8.02 7.80 0.74
CA ASP A 131 -7.85 9.05 1.48
C ASP A 131 -6.43 9.11 2.04
N VAL A 132 -5.56 9.88 1.36
CA VAL A 132 -4.16 10.09 1.74
C VAL A 132 -3.92 11.46 2.38
N SER A 133 -4.98 12.19 2.73
CA SER A 133 -4.90 13.59 3.18
C SER A 133 -4.06 13.78 4.45
N LYS A 134 -3.90 12.75 5.29
CA LYS A 134 -3.07 12.79 6.51
C LYS A 134 -1.63 12.32 6.30
N VAL A 135 -1.29 11.80 5.12
CA VAL A 135 0.03 11.24 4.85
C VAL A 135 1.06 12.36 4.72
N THR A 136 2.20 12.18 5.39
CA THR A 136 3.32 13.14 5.40
C THR A 136 4.56 12.62 4.68
N ASN A 137 4.70 11.29 4.54
CA ASN A 137 5.84 10.64 3.91
C ASN A 137 5.38 9.59 2.88
N MET A 138 5.83 9.73 1.63
CA MET A 138 5.61 8.83 0.50
C MET A 138 6.93 8.42 -0.20
N GLU A 139 8.06 8.51 0.50
CA GLU A 139 9.38 8.11 0.00
C GLU A 139 9.35 6.71 -0.62
N SER A 140 9.82 6.59 -1.87
CA SER A 140 9.91 5.32 -2.61
C SER A 140 8.63 4.46 -2.63
N MET A 141 7.44 5.06 -2.44
CA MET A 141 6.19 4.32 -2.31
C MET A 141 5.93 3.37 -3.48
N PHE A 142 6.22 3.81 -4.72
CA PHE A 142 6.03 3.03 -5.95
C PHE A 142 7.34 2.78 -6.69
N GLU A 143 8.50 2.93 -6.03
CA GLU A 143 9.77 2.70 -6.70
C GLU A 143 9.89 1.24 -7.16
N GLY A 144 10.22 1.03 -8.43
CA GLY A 144 10.30 -0.29 -9.04
C GLY A 144 8.95 -0.95 -9.36
N CYS A 145 7.84 -0.22 -9.27
CA CYS A 145 6.54 -0.71 -9.75
C CYS A 145 6.46 -0.60 -11.29
N GLU A 146 7.11 -1.52 -12.00
CA GLU A 146 7.28 -1.46 -13.46
C GLU A 146 5.94 -1.42 -14.23
N SER A 147 4.93 -2.15 -13.75
CA SER A 147 3.60 -2.24 -14.37
C SER A 147 2.63 -1.12 -13.99
N PHE A 148 2.98 -0.29 -13.01
CA PHE A 148 2.06 0.69 -12.45
C PHE A 148 1.89 1.91 -13.37
N VAL A 149 0.63 2.25 -13.68
CA VAL A 149 0.30 3.35 -14.60
C VAL A 149 -0.25 4.60 -13.90
N GLY A 150 -0.47 4.56 -12.58
CA GLY A 150 -0.89 5.71 -11.78
C GLY A 150 -2.40 5.99 -11.73
N ARG A 151 -3.27 5.03 -12.09
CA ARG A 151 -4.73 5.26 -12.12
C ARG A 151 -5.25 5.81 -10.80
N GLY A 152 -6.03 6.89 -10.88
CA GLY A 152 -6.72 7.49 -9.74
C GLY A 152 -5.88 8.43 -8.89
N LEU A 153 -4.55 8.45 -9.07
CA LEU A 153 -3.63 9.29 -8.29
C LEU A 153 -3.94 10.79 -8.42
N LYS A 154 -4.49 11.26 -9.55
CA LYS A 154 -4.87 12.66 -9.74
C LYS A 154 -5.82 13.23 -8.69
N ASN A 155 -6.55 12.36 -7.97
CA ASN A 155 -7.54 12.74 -6.96
C ASN A 155 -6.94 12.84 -5.55
N TRP A 156 -5.70 12.42 -5.35
CA TRP A 156 -5.06 12.43 -4.04
C TRP A 156 -4.79 13.87 -3.55
N ASP A 157 -5.16 14.14 -2.30
CA ASP A 157 -4.70 15.32 -1.58
C ASP A 157 -3.33 15.02 -0.94
N VAL A 158 -2.27 15.43 -1.64
CA VAL A 158 -0.89 15.28 -1.19
C VAL A 158 -0.34 16.53 -0.50
N SER A 159 -1.20 17.49 -0.16
CA SER A 159 -0.76 18.79 0.38
C SER A 159 0.00 18.70 1.70
N ASN A 160 -0.21 17.64 2.49
CA ASN A 160 0.52 17.41 3.75
C ASN A 160 1.83 16.62 3.58
N VAL A 161 2.12 16.12 2.37
CA VAL A 161 3.32 15.31 2.11
C VAL A 161 4.56 16.20 2.03
N ASN A 162 5.56 15.89 2.84
CA ASN A 162 6.84 16.62 2.87
C ASN A 162 8.03 15.83 2.29
N ASN A 163 7.86 14.53 2.06
CA ASN A 163 8.86 13.67 1.44
C ASN A 163 8.25 12.76 0.37
N MET A 164 8.70 12.92 -0.87
CA MET A 164 8.35 12.08 -2.03
C MET A 164 9.60 11.59 -2.77
N THR A 165 10.74 11.53 -2.07
CA THR A 165 12.02 11.11 -2.66
C THR A 165 11.84 9.77 -3.36
N THR A 166 12.29 9.68 -4.61
CA THR A 166 12.27 8.46 -5.44
C THR A 166 10.90 7.76 -5.60
N MET A 167 9.77 8.41 -5.25
CA MET A 167 8.43 7.79 -5.21
C MET A 167 8.05 7.01 -6.48
N PHE A 168 8.42 7.50 -7.67
CA PHE A 168 8.13 6.87 -8.96
C PHE A 168 9.39 6.42 -9.72
N SER A 169 10.53 6.31 -9.05
CA SER A 169 11.76 5.77 -9.66
C SER A 169 11.47 4.39 -10.26
N MET A 170 11.91 4.15 -11.50
CA MET A 170 11.67 2.88 -12.24
C MET A 170 10.19 2.52 -12.50
N VAL A 171 9.26 3.48 -12.43
CA VAL A 171 7.89 3.31 -12.96
C VAL A 171 7.90 3.67 -14.45
N TRP A 172 7.75 2.69 -15.34
CA TRP A 172 7.94 2.90 -16.78
C TRP A 172 6.68 3.35 -17.52
N ALA A 173 5.50 2.99 -17.00
CA ALA A 173 4.23 3.15 -17.70
C ALA A 173 3.31 4.23 -17.10
N MET A 174 3.85 5.15 -16.29
CA MET A 174 3.06 6.25 -15.71
C MET A 174 2.32 7.04 -16.80
N GLY A 175 0.99 7.07 -16.70
CA GLY A 175 0.12 7.75 -17.67
C GLY A 175 -0.83 8.78 -17.06
N GLU A 176 -0.90 8.89 -15.74
CA GLU A 176 -1.78 9.83 -15.05
C GLU A 176 -1.19 11.24 -14.99
N ASP A 177 -2.01 12.26 -15.24
CA ASP A 177 -1.64 13.67 -15.09
C ASP A 177 -1.74 14.10 -13.61
N LEU A 178 -0.58 14.39 -13.02
CA LEU A 178 -0.44 14.80 -11.62
C LEU A 178 -0.20 16.31 -11.46
N SER A 179 -0.37 17.11 -12.53
CA SER A 179 -0.14 18.57 -12.52
C SER A 179 -0.97 19.34 -11.49
N ARG A 180 -2.04 18.73 -10.97
CA ARG A 180 -2.93 19.30 -9.94
C ARG A 180 -2.49 19.05 -8.50
N TRP A 181 -1.48 18.23 -8.28
CA TRP A 181 -0.98 17.96 -6.94
C TRP A 181 -0.35 19.21 -6.31
N ASN A 182 -0.77 19.54 -5.09
CA ASN A 182 -0.09 20.56 -4.31
C ASN A 182 1.14 19.95 -3.62
N VAL A 183 2.32 20.18 -4.19
CA VAL A 183 3.60 19.67 -3.68
C VAL A 183 4.42 20.74 -2.94
N SER A 184 3.80 21.85 -2.52
CA SER A 184 4.51 22.98 -1.89
C SER A 184 5.24 22.62 -0.61
N ASN A 185 4.81 21.56 0.08
CA ASN A 185 5.39 21.10 1.34
C ASN A 185 6.54 20.10 1.15
N VAL A 186 6.82 19.64 -0.08
CA VAL A 186 7.88 18.67 -0.37
C VAL A 186 9.24 19.34 -0.27
N ALA A 187 10.05 18.93 0.71
CA ALA A 187 11.37 19.51 0.94
C ALA A 187 12.43 19.02 -0.06
N ASN A 188 12.26 17.81 -0.60
CA ASN A 188 13.21 17.18 -1.50
C ASN A 188 12.49 16.52 -2.69
N HIS A 189 12.71 17.07 -3.89
CA HIS A 189 12.13 16.56 -5.14
C HIS A 189 13.05 15.55 -5.87
N ARG A 190 14.14 15.08 -5.25
CA ARG A 190 15.07 14.14 -5.89
C ARG A 190 14.38 12.82 -6.23
N GLY A 191 14.45 12.40 -7.50
CA GLY A 191 13.85 11.13 -7.94
C GLY A 191 12.32 11.13 -8.01
N PHE A 192 11.65 12.26 -7.71
CA PHE A 192 10.23 12.44 -8.02
C PHE A 192 9.99 12.42 -9.55
N TYR A 193 11.00 12.82 -10.32
CA TYR A 193 10.94 12.97 -11.77
C TYR A 193 11.31 11.68 -12.49
N LEU A 194 10.34 11.12 -13.22
CA LEU A 194 10.50 9.97 -14.11
C LEU A 194 11.58 10.25 -15.16
N LYS A 195 12.68 9.50 -15.13
CA LYS A 195 13.78 9.64 -16.09
C LYS A 195 13.37 9.36 -17.55
N HIS A 196 12.18 8.79 -17.80
CA HIS A 196 11.76 8.30 -19.12
C HIS A 196 10.27 8.51 -19.49
N SER A 197 9.56 9.49 -18.95
CA SER A 197 8.18 9.74 -19.42
C SER A 197 8.17 10.53 -20.74
N PRO A 198 7.59 10.03 -21.84
CA PRO A 198 7.52 10.75 -23.12
C PRO A 198 6.70 12.06 -23.04
N ASN A 199 5.88 12.21 -22.00
CA ASN A 199 4.94 13.32 -21.82
C ASN A 199 5.30 14.28 -20.68
N GLY A 200 6.55 14.27 -20.22
CA GLY A 200 7.12 15.36 -19.41
C GLY A 200 6.26 15.82 -18.24
N VAL A 201 6.09 14.99 -17.20
CA VAL A 201 5.26 15.40 -16.06
C VAL A 201 5.91 16.51 -15.25
N PHE A 202 7.25 16.61 -15.17
CA PHE A 202 7.97 17.81 -14.72
C PHE A 202 9.47 17.71 -15.11
N SER A 203 10.01 18.71 -15.80
CA SER A 203 11.42 18.73 -16.26
C SER A 203 12.40 19.42 -15.31
N SER A 204 11.93 20.17 -14.31
CA SER A 204 12.80 20.76 -13.28
C SER A 204 12.02 21.31 -12.07
N SER A 205 12.70 21.46 -10.94
CA SER A 205 12.19 22.14 -9.73
C SER A 205 11.76 23.60 -9.96
N THR A 206 12.20 24.21 -11.07
CA THR A 206 11.93 25.62 -11.39
C THR A 206 10.63 25.80 -12.18
N GLU A 207 10.12 24.76 -12.83
CA GLU A 207 8.87 24.81 -13.61
C GLU A 207 7.66 24.41 -12.79
N ALA A 208 7.80 23.47 -11.84
CA ALA A 208 6.75 23.13 -10.87
C ALA A 208 6.36 24.33 -10.00
N ASN A 209 7.32 25.17 -9.61
CA ASN A 209 7.07 26.40 -8.86
C ASN A 209 6.44 27.54 -9.69
N LYS A 210 6.46 27.45 -11.02
CA LYS A 210 5.90 28.47 -11.92
C LYS A 210 4.43 28.25 -12.26
N SER A 211 3.89 27.03 -12.12
CA SER A 211 2.46 26.76 -12.41
C SER A 211 1.51 27.08 -11.24
N MET A 212 2.03 27.46 -10.07
CA MET A 212 1.26 27.53 -8.81
C MET A 212 0.74 28.94 -8.45
N GLY A 213 0.16 29.64 -9.43
CA GLY A 213 -0.57 30.88 -9.18
C GLY A 213 -2.01 30.60 -8.72
N ASN A 214 -2.23 30.51 -7.40
CA ASN A 214 -3.53 30.52 -6.72
C ASN A 214 -4.53 29.42 -7.10
N PHE A 215 -4.60 28.35 -6.31
CA PHE A 215 -5.80 27.51 -6.28
C PHE A 215 -6.16 27.11 -4.85
N LYS A 216 -7.40 27.38 -4.45
CA LYS A 216 -8.01 26.88 -3.21
C LYS A 216 -8.45 25.44 -3.46
N ALA A 217 -7.98 24.50 -2.64
CA ALA A 217 -8.39 23.10 -2.70
C ALA A 217 -9.92 22.95 -2.49
N PRO A 218 -10.60 22.02 -3.18
CA PRO A 218 -11.96 21.63 -2.84
C PRO A 218 -12.00 20.85 -1.52
N ASP A 219 -13.05 21.04 -0.74
CA ASP A 219 -13.33 20.26 0.47
C ASP A 219 -13.83 18.85 0.09
N PHE A 220 -13.02 17.83 0.40
CA PHE A 220 -13.34 16.42 0.20
C PHE A 220 -13.62 15.68 1.52
N SER A 221 -14.29 16.34 2.47
CA SER A 221 -14.80 15.74 3.72
C SER A 221 -15.90 14.68 3.52
N LYS A 222 -15.62 13.61 2.76
CA LYS A 222 -16.47 12.40 2.69
C LYS A 222 -15.63 11.13 2.56
N SER A 223 -14.75 10.88 3.52
CA SER A 223 -14.36 9.51 3.86
C SER A 223 -15.51 8.88 4.64
N LYS A 224 -16.26 7.97 4.01
CA LYS A 224 -17.24 7.13 4.72
C LYS A 224 -16.44 6.11 5.54
N VAL A 225 -16.49 6.25 6.86
CA VAL A 225 -16.12 5.18 7.80
C VAL A 225 -16.95 3.93 7.46
N PRO A 226 -16.35 2.77 7.18
CA PRO A 226 -17.09 1.53 7.00
C PRO A 226 -17.89 1.23 8.28
N THR A 227 -19.20 1.01 8.13
CA THR A 227 -20.11 0.68 9.23
C THR A 227 -19.77 -0.66 9.87
N ALA A 228 -19.82 -0.69 11.21
CA ALA A 228 -19.54 -1.82 12.09
C ALA A 228 -20.39 -3.07 11.80
N GLY A 229 -19.86 -3.96 10.96
CA GLY A 229 -20.15 -5.38 10.94
C GLY A 229 -18.84 -6.06 10.55
N ALA A 230 -18.45 -7.14 11.25
CA ALA A 230 -17.14 -7.77 11.04
C ALA A 230 -16.91 -8.06 9.54
N THR A 231 -16.00 -7.32 8.92
CA THR A 231 -15.66 -7.50 7.51
C THR A 231 -14.44 -8.42 7.40
N ARG A 232 -14.29 -9.12 6.27
CA ARG A 232 -13.25 -10.14 6.11
C ARG A 232 -12.19 -9.66 5.13
N THR A 233 -10.94 -9.61 5.58
CA THR A 233 -9.82 -9.40 4.66
C THR A 233 -9.62 -10.67 3.85
N ARG A 234 -9.53 -10.54 2.52
CA ARG A 234 -9.36 -11.66 1.61
C ARG A 234 -8.15 -11.41 0.73
N THR A 235 -7.23 -12.36 0.71
CA THR A 235 -6.03 -12.29 -0.12
C THR A 235 -5.84 -13.62 -0.83
N ARG A 236 -5.22 -13.56 -2.01
CA ARG A 236 -4.86 -14.75 -2.78
C ARG A 236 -3.35 -14.90 -2.74
N MET A 237 -2.88 -16.12 -2.48
CA MET A 237 -1.46 -16.45 -2.41
C MET A 237 -1.10 -17.65 -3.28
N ASN A 238 0.16 -17.75 -3.72
CA ASN A 238 0.72 -18.87 -4.49
C ASN A 238 1.79 -19.67 -3.72
#